data_AF-A0A2N2FSZ0-F1
#
_entry.id   AF-A0A2N2FSZ0-F1
#
_cell.length_a   1.000
_cell.length_b   1.000
_cell.length_c   1.000
_cell.angle_alpha   90.00
_cell.angle_beta   90.00
_cell.angle_gamma   90.00
#
_symmetry.space_group_name_H-M   'P 1'
#
loop_
_entity.id
_entity.type
_entity.pdbx_description
1 polymer ?
#
loop_
_entity_poly.entity_id
_entity_poly.type
_entity_poly.pdbx_seq_one_letter_code
_entity_poly.pdbx_strand_id
1 'polypeptide(L)'
;MRWLTLSPLILTLICVISVIGYLPASAGQPPAIFVVEVADIDKSGDLVKTLKEKGISAVIFPKNSRIENAQINRVIWLGKNVPLEIARITIREALIFNPYICFIHLVGDRGEKPPEKVNNTIHVGGSEEAALAMKLAVIPAKELQQILDQAETIEELHRFIRAKNGVKP
;
A
#
# COMPACT_ATOMS: atom_id res chain seq x y z
N MET A 1 82.24 9.33 29.32
CA MET A 1 81.09 10.12 29.78
C MET A 1 79.94 9.96 28.79
N ARG A 2 78.75 9.58 29.29
CA ARG A 2 77.41 9.50 28.61
C ARG A 2 77.31 8.53 27.42
N TRP A 3 77.08 7.24 27.67
CA TRP A 3 75.78 6.55 27.88
C TRP A 3 74.91 6.45 26.62
N LEU A 4 74.87 5.23 26.07
CA LEU A 4 73.87 4.67 25.16
C LEU A 4 72.48 4.70 25.81
N THR A 5 71.47 5.16 25.08
CA THR A 5 70.08 4.77 25.33
C THR A 5 69.45 4.33 24.02
N LEU A 6 69.31 3.01 23.88
CA LEU A 6 68.42 2.33 22.94
C LEU A 6 66.98 2.73 23.29
N SER A 7 66.26 3.32 22.32
CA SER A 7 64.80 3.47 22.41
C SER A 7 64.12 2.22 21.86
N PRO A 8 63.13 1.67 22.56
CA PRO A 8 62.49 0.41 22.21
C PRO A 8 61.39 0.60 21.16
N LEU A 9 61.31 -0.39 20.27
CA LEU A 9 60.07 -1.04 19.81
C LEU A 9 58.80 -0.17 19.80
N ILE A 10 58.41 0.31 18.61
CA ILE A 10 56.99 0.50 18.28
C ILE A 10 56.73 -0.24 16.97
N LEU A 11 56.42 -1.52 17.14
CA LEU A 11 55.92 -2.44 16.14
C LEU A 11 54.42 -2.16 16.00
N THR A 12 54.03 -1.18 15.18
CA THR A 12 52.62 -0.89 14.93
C THR A 12 52.07 -1.88 13.91
N LEU A 13 51.73 -3.07 14.41
CA LEU A 13 50.87 -4.05 13.76
C LEU A 13 49.48 -3.43 13.61
N ILE A 14 49.16 -2.88 12.44
CA ILE A 14 47.79 -2.50 12.11
C ILE A 14 47.03 -3.79 11.81
N CYS A 15 46.37 -4.32 12.84
CA CYS A 15 45.27 -5.27 12.69
C CYS A 15 44.18 -4.59 11.87
N VAL A 16 44.07 -4.93 10.59
CA VAL A 16 42.84 -4.76 9.83
C VAL A 16 41.83 -5.72 10.42
N ILE A 17 41.07 -5.24 11.42
CA ILE A 17 39.88 -5.93 11.89
C ILE A 17 38.87 -5.83 10.76
N SER A 18 38.76 -6.93 10.01
CA SER A 18 37.65 -7.21 9.12
C SER A 18 36.36 -7.16 9.94
N VAL A 19 35.72 -5.99 10.03
CA VAL A 19 34.32 -5.90 10.43
C VAL A 19 33.51 -6.38 9.24
N ILE A 20 33.50 -7.70 9.04
CA ILE A 20 32.43 -8.37 8.33
C ILE A 20 31.22 -8.18 9.23
N GLY A 21 30.48 -7.11 8.96
CA GLY A 21 29.15 -6.93 9.53
C GLY A 21 28.34 -8.16 9.17
N TYR A 22 28.16 -9.04 10.15
CA TYR A 22 27.08 -10.01 10.16
C TYR A 22 25.78 -9.22 10.10
N LEU A 23 25.29 -8.97 8.89
CA LEU A 23 23.87 -8.74 8.68
C LEU A 23 23.18 -10.01 9.15
N PRO A 24 22.31 -9.96 10.17
CA PRO A 24 21.45 -11.10 10.42
C PRO A 24 20.62 -11.30 9.15
N ALA A 25 20.83 -12.43 8.49
CA ALA A 25 19.93 -12.93 7.48
C ALA A 25 18.55 -12.98 8.14
N SER A 26 17.69 -12.01 7.82
CA SER A 26 16.30 -12.01 8.23
C SER A 26 15.70 -13.30 7.67
N ALA A 27 15.39 -14.22 8.57
CA ALA A 27 14.89 -15.54 8.24
C ALA A 27 13.56 -15.40 7.51
N GLY A 28 13.59 -15.54 6.18
CA GLY A 28 12.63 -16.34 5.44
C GLY A 28 11.14 -16.02 5.55
N GLN A 29 10.74 -14.76 5.79
CA GLN A 29 9.37 -14.38 5.42
C GLN A 29 9.32 -14.31 3.89
N PRO A 30 8.46 -15.11 3.22
CA PRO A 30 8.23 -14.93 1.80
C PRO A 30 7.82 -13.47 1.57
N PRO A 31 8.25 -12.83 0.47
CA PRO A 31 7.93 -11.43 0.21
C PRO A 31 6.42 -11.24 0.32
N ALA A 32 5.99 -10.19 1.03
CA ALA A 32 4.58 -9.90 1.20
C ALA A 32 3.92 -9.77 -0.18
N ILE A 33 2.99 -10.68 -0.49
CA ILE A 33 2.26 -10.67 -1.75
C ILE A 33 1.09 -9.70 -1.60
N PHE A 34 1.15 -8.59 -2.33
CA PHE A 34 0.04 -7.65 -2.43
C PHE A 34 -0.87 -8.07 -3.58
N VAL A 35 -2.18 -8.05 -3.34
CA VAL A 35 -3.19 -8.46 -4.32
C VAL A 35 -4.23 -7.36 -4.49
N VAL A 36 -4.64 -7.13 -5.73
CA VAL A 36 -5.82 -6.34 -6.05
C VAL A 36 -6.97 -7.28 -6.36
N GLU A 37 -8.02 -7.22 -5.56
CA GLU A 37 -9.26 -7.96 -5.76
C GLU A 37 -10.28 -7.01 -6.41
N VAL A 38 -10.72 -7.31 -7.63
CA VAL A 38 -11.64 -6.46 -8.40
C VAL A 38 -13.02 -7.12 -8.42
N ALA A 39 -14.06 -6.41 -8.00
CA ALA A 39 -15.43 -6.88 -8.10
C ALA A 39 -15.80 -7.23 -9.55
N ASP A 40 -16.53 -8.32 -9.75
CA ASP A 40 -16.96 -8.78 -11.07
C ASP A 40 -18.11 -7.91 -11.63
N ILE A 41 -17.76 -6.71 -12.12
CA ILE A 41 -18.66 -5.71 -12.68
C ILE A 41 -18.08 -5.08 -13.95
N ASP A 42 -18.94 -4.82 -14.93
CA ASP A 42 -18.65 -4.06 -16.14
C ASP A 42 -17.31 -4.45 -16.81
N LYS A 43 -16.30 -3.58 -16.71
CA LYS A 43 -14.97 -3.73 -17.33
C LYS A 43 -13.93 -4.32 -16.36
N SER A 44 -14.35 -5.09 -15.37
CA SER A 44 -13.49 -5.73 -14.36
C SER A 44 -12.34 -6.53 -14.99
N GLY A 45 -12.62 -7.26 -16.07
CA GLY A 45 -11.62 -8.03 -16.82
C GLY A 45 -10.53 -7.16 -17.45
N ASP A 46 -10.90 -6.02 -18.03
CA ASP A 46 -9.95 -5.08 -18.64
C ASP A 46 -9.09 -4.39 -17.57
N LEU A 47 -9.67 -4.04 -16.42
CA LEU A 47 -8.93 -3.51 -15.29
C LEU A 47 -7.91 -4.53 -14.77
N VAL A 48 -8.33 -5.78 -14.53
CA VAL A 48 -7.42 -6.85 -14.05
C VAL A 48 -6.30 -7.10 -15.05
N LYS A 49 -6.62 -7.14 -16.36
CA LYS A 49 -5.60 -7.28 -17.42
C LYS A 49 -4.59 -6.13 -17.36
N THR A 50 -5.06 -4.89 -17.31
CA THR A 50 -4.22 -3.68 -17.27
C THR A 50 -3.31 -3.66 -16.04
N LEU A 51 -3.82 -4.06 -14.86
CA LEU A 51 -3.02 -4.14 -13.64
C LEU A 51 -1.92 -5.21 -13.75
N LYS A 52 -2.24 -6.38 -14.32
CA LYS A 52 -1.25 -7.45 -14.56
C LYS A 52 -0.15 -7.02 -15.54
N GLU A 53 -0.50 -6.31 -16.61
CA GLU A 53 0.46 -5.75 -17.56
C GLU A 53 1.41 -4.74 -16.91
N LYS A 54 0.99 -4.09 -15.81
CA LYS A 54 1.81 -3.19 -14.97
C LYS A 54 2.56 -3.92 -13.85
N GLY A 55 2.57 -5.26 -13.86
CA GLY A 55 3.27 -6.07 -12.86
C GLY A 55 2.56 -6.20 -11.51
N ILE A 56 1.26 -5.84 -11.43
CA ILE A 56 0.47 -5.94 -10.21
C ILE A 56 -0.33 -7.24 -10.20
N SER A 57 -0.25 -8.00 -9.11
CA SER A 57 -1.08 -9.19 -8.92
C SER A 57 -2.53 -8.77 -8.73
N ALA A 58 -3.40 -9.15 -9.67
CA ALA A 58 -4.80 -8.80 -9.65
C ALA A 58 -5.69 -10.01 -10.00
N VAL A 59 -6.85 -10.10 -9.36
CA VAL A 59 -7.84 -11.15 -9.60
C VAL A 59 -9.24 -10.56 -9.61
N ILE A 60 -10.14 -11.19 -10.38
CA ILE A 60 -11.57 -10.90 -10.27
C ILE A 60 -12.09 -11.68 -9.05
N PHE A 61 -12.68 -10.95 -8.10
CA PHE A 61 -13.36 -11.56 -6.96
C PHE A 61 -14.76 -12.00 -7.40
N PRO A 62 -15.18 -13.25 -7.11
CA PRO A 62 -16.45 -13.79 -7.60
C PRO A 62 -17.63 -12.89 -7.22
N LYS A 63 -18.54 -12.69 -8.17
CA LYS A 63 -19.79 -11.94 -7.95
C LYS A 63 -20.55 -12.54 -6.77
N ASN A 64 -20.92 -11.70 -5.81
CA ASN A 64 -21.89 -12.04 -4.77
C ASN A 64 -23.13 -11.14 -4.93
N SER A 65 -24.18 -11.42 -4.16
CA SER A 65 -25.45 -10.68 -4.24
C SER A 65 -25.36 -9.19 -3.92
N ARG A 66 -24.21 -8.68 -3.44
CA ARG A 66 -23.97 -7.26 -3.13
C ARG A 66 -23.15 -6.53 -4.20
N ILE A 67 -22.81 -7.23 -5.29
CA ILE A 67 -22.09 -6.70 -6.44
C ILE A 67 -23.09 -6.67 -7.60
N GLU A 68 -23.60 -5.49 -7.92
CA GLU A 68 -24.65 -5.35 -8.94
C GLU A 68 -24.15 -4.66 -10.19
N ASN A 69 -23.62 -3.42 -10.05
CA ASN A 69 -23.17 -2.58 -11.16
C ASN A 69 -22.17 -1.50 -10.67
N ALA A 70 -21.39 -0.91 -11.58
CA ALA A 70 -20.39 0.10 -11.22
C ALA A 70 -20.93 1.35 -10.51
N GLN A 71 -22.19 1.74 -10.73
CA GLN A 71 -22.74 2.96 -10.13
C GLN A 71 -22.90 2.82 -8.63
N ILE A 72 -23.28 1.64 -8.14
CA ILE A 72 -23.47 1.40 -6.69
C ILE A 72 -22.24 0.73 -6.06
N ASN A 73 -21.37 0.12 -6.85
CA ASN A 73 -20.11 -0.49 -6.42
C ASN A 73 -18.93 0.49 -6.64
N ARG A 74 -18.91 1.57 -5.87
CA ARG A 74 -18.03 2.76 -6.04
C ARG A 74 -16.99 2.98 -4.94
N VAL A 75 -16.71 1.95 -4.14
CA VAL A 75 -15.77 2.03 -3.01
C VAL A 75 -14.48 1.29 -3.31
N ILE A 76 -13.34 1.85 -2.90
CA ILE A 76 -12.07 1.11 -2.81
C ILE A 76 -11.75 0.90 -1.32
N TRP A 77 -11.43 -0.35 -0.96
CA TRP A 77 -10.92 -0.71 0.35
C TRP A 77 -9.41 -0.89 0.24
N LEU A 78 -8.65 -0.02 0.89
CA LEU A 78 -7.20 0.02 0.82
C LEU A 78 -6.61 -0.56 2.11
N GLY A 79 -5.93 -1.70 1.98
CA GLY A 79 -5.15 -2.30 3.05
C GLY A 79 -4.01 -1.40 3.50
N LYS A 80 -3.80 -1.31 4.83
CA LYS A 80 -2.83 -0.39 5.43
C LYS A 80 -1.35 -0.67 5.13
N ASN A 81 -1.01 -1.86 4.64
CA ASN A 81 0.36 -2.24 4.32
C ASN A 81 0.66 -2.16 2.82
N VAL A 82 -0.32 -1.80 1.99
CA VAL A 82 -0.16 -1.74 0.54
C VAL A 82 0.81 -0.61 0.18
N PRO A 83 1.88 -0.87 -0.60
CA PRO A 83 2.83 0.15 -1.02
C PRO A 83 2.16 1.26 -1.83
N LEU A 84 2.64 2.49 -1.66
CA LEU A 84 2.10 3.68 -2.32
C LEU A 84 1.99 3.51 -3.84
N GLU A 85 3.02 2.98 -4.50
CA GLU A 85 3.02 2.81 -5.96
C GLU A 85 1.93 1.84 -6.44
N ILE A 86 1.70 0.75 -5.70
CA ILE A 86 0.63 -0.20 -6.02
C ILE A 86 -0.73 0.48 -5.84
N ALA A 87 -0.94 1.21 -4.74
CA ALA A 87 -2.17 1.97 -4.50
C ALA A 87 -2.41 3.02 -5.59
N ARG A 88 -1.37 3.81 -5.93
CA ARG A 88 -1.42 4.88 -6.93
C ARG A 88 -1.80 4.36 -8.31
N ILE A 89 -1.13 3.32 -8.79
CA ILE A 89 -1.45 2.70 -10.08
C ILE A 89 -2.87 2.12 -10.03
N THR A 90 -3.18 1.35 -9.01
CA THR A 90 -4.48 0.66 -8.91
C THR A 90 -5.65 1.62 -8.90
N ILE A 91 -5.59 2.68 -8.09
CA ILE A 91 -6.68 3.65 -7.97
C ILE A 91 -6.84 4.45 -9.27
N ARG A 92 -5.75 4.83 -9.93
CA ARG A 92 -5.83 5.52 -11.24
C ARG A 92 -6.48 4.67 -12.31
N GLU A 93 -6.05 3.41 -12.45
CA GLU A 93 -6.68 2.50 -13.41
C GLU A 93 -8.15 2.26 -13.04
N ALA A 94 -8.45 2.04 -11.75
CA ALA A 94 -9.83 1.86 -11.30
C ALA A 94 -10.73 3.05 -11.67
N LEU A 95 -10.25 4.29 -11.58
CA LEU A 95 -11.00 5.48 -11.98
C LEU A 95 -11.25 5.57 -13.50
N ILE A 96 -10.36 5.03 -14.32
CA ILE A 96 -10.54 4.98 -15.79
C ILE A 96 -11.66 3.99 -16.14
N PHE A 97 -11.67 2.82 -15.51
CA PHE A 97 -12.63 1.76 -15.80
C PHE A 97 -13.96 1.93 -15.07
N ASN A 98 -13.96 2.56 -13.89
CA ASN A 98 -15.14 2.92 -13.13
C ASN A 98 -15.04 4.38 -12.63
N PRO A 99 -15.56 5.36 -13.40
CA PRO A 99 -15.50 6.77 -13.03
C PRO A 99 -16.45 7.13 -11.87
N TYR A 100 -17.31 6.22 -11.41
CA TYR A 100 -18.19 6.44 -10.27
C TYR A 100 -17.47 6.27 -8.93
N ILE A 101 -16.27 5.69 -8.91
CA ILE A 101 -15.49 5.52 -7.68
C ILE A 101 -15.26 6.87 -7.02
N CYS A 102 -15.74 7.00 -5.79
CA CYS A 102 -15.64 8.23 -5.02
C CYS A 102 -15.53 8.02 -3.52
N PHE A 103 -15.41 6.78 -3.04
CA PHE A 103 -15.16 6.48 -1.64
C PHE A 103 -13.89 5.65 -1.49
N ILE A 104 -13.04 6.03 -0.53
CA ILE A 104 -11.88 5.23 -0.13
C ILE A 104 -12.00 4.90 1.35
N HIS A 105 -12.01 3.61 1.67
CA HIS A 105 -11.91 3.10 3.03
C HIS A 105 -10.48 2.64 3.31
N LEU A 106 -9.89 3.09 4.41
CA LEU A 106 -8.62 2.56 4.91
C LEU A 106 -8.90 1.46 5.92
N VAL A 107 -8.45 0.25 5.60
CA VAL A 107 -8.74 -0.92 6.43
C VAL A 107 -8.04 -0.79 7.79
N GLY A 108 -8.82 -0.90 8.86
CA GLY A 108 -8.34 -0.87 10.25
C GLY A 108 -8.44 0.50 10.92
N ASP A 109 -8.76 1.56 10.18
CA ASP A 109 -8.85 2.92 10.72
C ASP A 109 -10.03 3.13 11.68
N ARG A 110 -11.03 2.24 11.69
CA ARG A 110 -12.19 2.34 12.61
C ARG A 110 -12.14 1.28 13.70
N GLY A 111 -10.93 0.81 14.03
CA GLY A 111 -10.71 -0.21 15.04
C GLY A 111 -10.99 -1.63 14.54
N GLU A 112 -11.18 -1.82 13.22
CA GLU A 112 -11.27 -3.15 12.65
C GLU A 112 -9.96 -3.92 12.87
N LYS A 113 -10.09 -5.22 13.17
CA LYS A 113 -8.96 -6.15 13.26
C LYS A 113 -9.09 -7.20 12.16
N PRO A 114 -8.89 -6.81 10.89
CA PRO A 114 -9.06 -7.75 9.81
C PRO A 114 -7.95 -8.81 9.84
N PRO A 115 -8.15 -9.96 9.18
CA PRO A 115 -7.07 -10.90 8.91
C PRO A 115 -5.90 -10.19 8.20
N GLU A 116 -4.67 -10.65 8.47
CA GLU A 116 -3.45 -10.01 7.95
C GLU A 116 -3.46 -9.84 6.42
N LYS A 117 -3.99 -10.84 5.69
CA LYS A 117 -4.15 -10.79 4.23
C LYS A 117 -4.85 -9.50 3.77
N VAL A 118 -5.89 -9.05 4.48
CA VAL A 118 -6.67 -7.87 4.09
C VAL A 118 -5.83 -6.59 4.20
N ASN A 119 -4.89 -6.52 5.15
CA ASN A 119 -3.99 -5.37 5.26
C ASN A 119 -3.06 -5.23 4.04
N ASN A 120 -2.83 -6.33 3.30
CA ASN A 120 -2.00 -6.38 2.11
C ASN A 120 -2.82 -6.39 0.80
N THR A 121 -4.12 -6.09 0.86
CA THR A 121 -5.03 -6.19 -0.30
C THR A 121 -5.68 -4.85 -0.62
N ILE A 122 -5.88 -4.57 -1.91
CA ILE A 122 -6.81 -3.52 -2.37
C ILE A 122 -8.07 -4.20 -2.90
N HIS A 123 -9.25 -3.84 -2.42
CA HIS A 123 -10.51 -4.27 -3.03
C HIS A 123 -11.14 -3.12 -3.81
N VAL A 124 -11.38 -3.33 -5.10
CA VAL A 124 -12.01 -2.35 -5.99
C VAL A 124 -13.44 -2.77 -6.27
N GLY A 125 -14.40 -1.86 -6.02
CA GLY A 125 -15.83 -2.10 -6.30
C GLY A 125 -16.66 -2.51 -5.09
N GLY A 126 -16.34 -2.00 -3.89
CA GLY A 126 -17.20 -2.14 -2.72
C GLY A 126 -18.50 -1.33 -2.85
N SER A 127 -19.53 -1.73 -2.10
CA SER A 127 -20.86 -1.10 -2.14
C SER A 127 -20.89 0.29 -1.49
N GLU A 128 -21.55 1.24 -2.13
CA GLU A 128 -21.88 2.57 -1.61
C GLU A 128 -22.64 2.49 -0.27
N GLU A 129 -23.55 1.53 -0.12
CA GLU A 129 -24.29 1.31 1.13
C GLU A 129 -23.33 1.11 2.31
N ALA A 130 -22.29 0.31 2.12
CA ALA A 130 -21.27 0.08 3.15
C ALA A 130 -20.47 1.36 3.46
N ALA A 131 -20.09 2.13 2.43
CA ALA A 131 -19.42 3.41 2.61
C ALA A 131 -20.27 4.41 3.40
N LEU A 132 -21.56 4.50 3.10
CA LEU A 132 -22.50 5.37 3.80
C LEU A 132 -22.72 4.93 5.26
N ALA A 133 -22.87 3.63 5.51
CA ALA A 133 -22.96 3.08 6.87
C ALA A 133 -21.70 3.40 7.69
N MET A 134 -20.53 3.40 7.03
CA MET A 134 -19.25 3.78 7.63
C MET A 134 -19.03 5.30 7.64
N LYS A 135 -19.95 6.13 7.14
CA LYS A 135 -19.80 7.60 7.06
C LYS A 135 -18.50 8.02 6.37
N LEU A 136 -18.15 7.34 5.28
CA LEU A 136 -17.04 7.76 4.43
C LEU A 136 -17.41 9.03 3.67
N ALA A 137 -16.44 9.90 3.44
CA ALA A 137 -16.66 11.09 2.64
C ALA A 137 -16.57 10.76 1.15
N VAL A 138 -17.39 11.46 0.36
CA VAL A 138 -17.25 11.48 -1.10
C VAL A 138 -15.99 12.26 -1.45
N ILE A 139 -15.06 11.64 -2.17
CA ILE A 139 -13.85 12.23 -2.74
C ILE A 139 -14.03 12.24 -4.26
N PRO A 140 -14.28 13.39 -4.89
CA PRO A 140 -14.40 13.51 -6.34
C PRO A 140 -13.16 12.96 -7.06
N ALA A 141 -13.33 12.33 -8.22
CA ALA A 141 -12.22 11.72 -8.97
C ALA A 141 -11.04 12.67 -9.22
N LYS A 142 -11.31 13.94 -9.54
CA LYS A 142 -10.28 14.97 -9.74
C LYS A 142 -9.48 15.24 -8.45
N GLU A 143 -10.18 15.32 -7.33
CA GLU A 143 -9.56 15.52 -6.03
C GLU A 143 -8.75 14.30 -5.58
N LEU A 144 -9.29 13.10 -5.83
CA LEU A 144 -8.58 11.85 -5.56
C LEU A 144 -7.29 11.76 -6.39
N GLN A 145 -7.31 12.15 -7.67
CA GLN A 145 -6.09 12.24 -8.49
C GLN A 145 -5.07 13.22 -7.89
N GLN A 146 -5.50 14.40 -7.43
CA GLN A 146 -4.62 15.36 -6.76
C GLN A 146 -3.99 14.80 -5.49
N ILE A 147 -4.77 14.11 -4.66
CA ILE A 147 -4.27 13.43 -3.44
C ILE A 147 -3.20 12.40 -3.81
N LEU A 148 -3.46 11.59 -4.86
CA LEU A 148 -2.50 10.61 -5.33
C LEU A 148 -1.21 11.28 -5.81
N ASP A 149 -1.30 12.36 -6.58
CA ASP A 149 -0.14 13.09 -7.10
C ASP A 149 0.72 13.69 -5.98
N GLN A 150 0.07 14.22 -4.93
CA GLN A 150 0.72 14.91 -3.81
C GLN A 150 1.38 13.98 -2.78
N ALA A 151 0.87 12.77 -2.58
CA ALA A 151 1.43 11.88 -1.56
C ALA A 151 2.83 11.38 -1.97
N GLU A 152 3.82 11.52 -1.09
CA GLU A 152 5.17 10.98 -1.32
C GLU A 152 5.37 9.63 -0.62
N THR A 153 4.61 9.37 0.45
CA THR A 153 4.60 8.09 1.16
C THR A 153 3.18 7.53 1.34
N ILE A 154 3.08 6.25 1.68
CA ILE A 154 1.79 5.60 1.94
C ILE A 154 1.11 6.21 3.18
N GLU A 155 1.88 6.61 4.18
CA GLU A 155 1.39 7.29 5.38
C GLU A 155 0.76 8.64 5.03
N GLU A 156 1.34 9.37 4.07
CA GLU A 156 0.78 10.63 3.59
C GLU A 156 -0.54 10.43 2.84
N LEU A 157 -0.59 9.43 1.95
CA LEU A 157 -1.83 9.05 1.27
C LEU A 157 -2.91 8.71 2.29
N HIS A 158 -2.59 7.89 3.29
CA HIS A 158 -3.52 7.55 4.37
C HIS A 158 -3.98 8.77 5.15
N ARG A 159 -3.05 9.68 5.50
CA ARG A 159 -3.37 10.93 6.19
C ARG A 159 -4.34 11.80 5.39
N PHE A 160 -4.14 11.96 4.08
CA PHE A 160 -5.06 12.72 3.23
C PHE A 160 -6.46 12.08 3.18
N ILE A 161 -6.55 10.75 3.04
CA ILE A 161 -7.83 10.03 3.04
C ILE A 161 -8.52 10.14 4.40
N ARG A 162 -7.80 10.02 5.52
CA ARG A 162 -8.34 10.22 6.88
C ARG A 162 -8.93 11.60 7.07
N ALA A 163 -8.21 12.63 6.62
CA ALA A 163 -8.68 14.01 6.69
C ALA A 163 -10.01 14.19 5.93
N LYS A 164 -10.18 13.51 4.80
CA LYS A 164 -11.46 13.50 4.07
C LYS A 164 -12.55 12.76 4.81
N ASN A 165 -12.24 11.57 5.33
CA ASN A 165 -13.18 10.73 6.06
C ASN A 165 -13.54 11.24 7.46
N GLY A 166 -12.99 12.37 7.91
CA GLY A 166 -13.21 12.93 9.25
C GLY A 166 -12.65 12.04 10.38
N VAL A 167 -11.72 11.15 10.06
CA VAL A 167 -11.03 10.30 11.04
C VAL A 167 -9.85 11.10 11.59
N LYS A 168 -9.85 11.35 12.90
CA LYS A 168 -8.73 12.02 13.56
C LYS A 168 -7.50 11.09 13.54
N PRO A 169 -6.29 11.62 13.28
CA PRO A 169 -5.06 10.84 13.26
C PRO A 169 -4.75 10.20 14.60
#